data_AF-A0A2Z7BBB1-F1
#
_entry.id   AF-A0A2Z7BBB1-F1
#
_cell.length_a   1.000
_cell.length_b   1.000
_cell.length_c   1.000
_cell.angle_alpha   90.00
_cell.angle_beta   90.00
_cell.angle_gamma   90.00
#
_symmetry.space_group_name_H-M   'P 1'
#
loop_
_entity.id
_entity.type
_entity.pdbx_description
1 polymer ?
#
loop_
_entity_poly.entity_id
_entity_poly.type
_entity_poly.pdbx_seq_one_letter_code
_entity_poly.pdbx_strand_id
1 'polypeptide(L)'
;MFLKSIFLTYLATISIISSSIAQRHEPKTSGFTVDLIHIDSKEAAAQRTANALRRSFSRFNSLKAVKFRSKKPETEIITDPTGEFLLKYSIGSPPVTTFGIADTGSDLTWTQCPPCIKCFKQDIPFFNPKKSSTYRRISCKDDTCRRIQLGSCSKSRNNCLYSSAYGDGSTTQGELARDTLTLGSGNGKTMSFPNITFGCGFKNSGYFAPVQSGIVALGAGKYSFVGQLNPSIQGKFSYCLVPLSSETGNTSKMHFGSAAVVSGAGVVSTPLVLDAEEVPFYMLTLQGITIGKKRLEMDQQHATKPRPQEGNIVIDSGTTLTFLPYTLYQKMETVVKSMIKLKRVQDPLNVLDLCYYTPEDLKFPDMIVHFKGADVRLKTENSFVRTGNVSTCLAFKPSTDFPIFGNLAQMNFLVGYDIPKKTVSFKPTDCSRSS
;
A
#
# COMPACT_ATOMS: atom_id res chain seq x y z
N MET A 1 -39.16 82.60 29.83
CA MET A 1 -38.66 83.14 28.55
C MET A 1 -38.23 81.91 27.73
N PHE A 2 -39.06 81.36 26.83
CA PHE A 2 -39.54 81.91 25.55
C PHE A 2 -38.35 82.24 24.61
N LEU A 3 -38.23 81.81 23.35
CA LEU A 3 -39.07 81.02 22.40
C LEU A 3 -38.13 80.54 21.23
N LYS A 4 -38.41 79.65 20.25
CA LYS A 4 -39.55 78.82 19.79
C LYS A 4 -39.03 77.55 19.04
N SER A 5 -39.86 76.94 18.20
CA SER A 5 -39.66 75.82 17.23
C SER A 5 -38.63 76.14 16.10
N ILE A 6 -38.12 75.19 15.28
CA ILE A 6 -38.84 74.53 14.16
C ILE A 6 -38.37 73.07 13.89
N PHE A 7 -39.35 72.26 13.48
CA PHE A 7 -39.34 70.87 12.97
C PHE A 7 -38.22 70.47 11.98
N LEU A 8 -37.81 69.19 12.01
CA LEU A 8 -38.03 68.29 10.85
C LEU A 8 -38.12 66.79 11.23
N THR A 9 -38.64 66.01 10.30
CA THR A 9 -39.25 64.67 10.38
C THR A 9 -38.32 63.44 10.39
N TYR A 10 -38.87 62.34 10.96
CA TYR A 10 -38.90 60.95 10.41
C TYR A 10 -37.97 59.83 10.91
N LEU A 11 -38.63 58.66 11.10
CA LEU A 11 -38.19 57.26 11.14
C LEU A 11 -37.07 56.82 12.10
N ALA A 12 -37.47 56.08 13.14
CA ALA A 12 -36.60 55.11 13.81
C ALA A 12 -36.47 53.84 12.95
N THR A 13 -35.27 53.55 12.46
CA THR A 13 -34.96 52.31 11.71
C THR A 13 -34.49 51.21 12.67
N ILE A 14 -35.33 50.20 12.89
CA ILE A 14 -34.93 48.98 13.61
C ILE A 14 -33.97 48.20 12.71
N SER A 15 -32.66 48.34 12.95
CA SER A 15 -31.65 47.59 12.23
C SER A 15 -31.62 46.14 12.75
N ILE A 16 -32.37 45.26 12.07
CA ILE A 16 -32.34 43.82 12.35
C ILE A 16 -30.99 43.28 11.87
N ILE A 17 -30.04 43.17 12.81
CA ILE A 17 -28.77 42.46 12.56
C ILE A 17 -29.10 40.96 12.49
N SER A 18 -29.48 40.50 11.31
CA SER A 18 -29.65 39.07 11.01
C SER A 18 -28.28 38.39 11.04
N SER A 19 -27.86 37.93 12.23
CA SER A 19 -26.60 37.21 12.43
C SER A 19 -26.67 35.80 11.84
N SER A 20 -26.71 35.69 10.52
CA SER A 20 -25.57 35.22 9.70
C SER A 20 -24.61 34.17 10.27
N ILE A 21 -25.02 33.26 11.16
CA ILE A 21 -24.20 32.11 11.55
C ILE A 21 -24.14 31.17 10.34
N ALA A 22 -23.20 31.46 9.45
CA ALA A 22 -22.75 30.55 8.41
C ALA A 22 -22.08 29.37 9.10
N GLN A 23 -22.89 28.40 9.54
CA GLN A 23 -22.41 27.07 9.86
C GLN A 23 -21.62 26.59 8.64
N ARG A 24 -20.30 26.52 8.79
CA ARG A 24 -19.47 25.73 7.89
C ARG A 24 -19.90 24.28 8.10
N HIS A 25 -20.85 23.82 7.30
CA HIS A 25 -21.01 22.40 7.07
C HIS A 25 -19.66 21.90 6.55
N GLU A 26 -18.92 21.21 7.41
CA GLU A 26 -17.92 20.28 6.94
C GLU A 26 -18.62 19.35 5.94
N PRO A 27 -18.13 19.21 4.70
CA PRO A 27 -18.81 18.40 3.71
C PRO A 27 -18.87 16.97 4.24
N LYS A 28 -20.08 16.44 4.45
CA LYS A 28 -20.30 15.07 4.96
C LYS A 28 -19.43 14.11 4.16
N THR A 29 -18.35 13.61 4.78
CA THR A 29 -17.30 12.86 4.10
C THR A 29 -17.82 11.51 3.65
N SER A 30 -18.36 11.47 2.42
CA SER A 30 -18.87 10.24 1.80
C SER A 30 -17.72 9.30 1.50
N GLY A 31 -17.70 8.14 2.15
CA GLY A 31 -16.84 7.05 1.73
C GLY A 31 -17.18 6.57 0.33
N PHE A 32 -16.18 6.01 -0.35
CA PHE A 32 -16.29 5.52 -1.73
C PHE A 32 -15.44 4.26 -1.93
N THR A 33 -15.84 3.44 -2.91
CA THR A 33 -15.14 2.20 -3.31
C THR A 33 -14.55 2.37 -4.71
N VAL A 34 -13.36 1.83 -4.92
CA VAL A 34 -12.65 1.75 -6.20
C VAL A 34 -12.14 0.32 -6.42
N ASP A 35 -11.84 -0.01 -7.67
CA ASP A 35 -11.33 -1.33 -8.05
C ASP A 35 -9.80 -1.41 -7.97
N LEU A 36 -9.31 -2.53 -7.43
CA LEU A 36 -7.92 -2.97 -7.48
C LEU A 36 -7.79 -4.15 -8.45
N ILE A 37 -6.97 -3.98 -9.47
CA ILE A 37 -6.80 -4.94 -10.57
C ILE A 37 -5.50 -5.69 -10.33
N HIS A 38 -5.54 -7.02 -10.18
CA HIS A 38 -4.31 -7.81 -10.13
C HIS A 38 -3.55 -7.66 -11.46
N ILE A 39 -2.24 -7.43 -11.41
CA ILE A 39 -1.38 -7.16 -12.58
C ILE A 39 -1.52 -8.26 -13.65
N ASP A 40 -1.49 -9.52 -13.20
CA ASP A 40 -1.72 -10.72 -13.99
C ASP A 40 -3.19 -11.22 -13.92
N SER A 41 -4.18 -10.32 -13.90
CA SER A 41 -5.61 -10.71 -13.80
C SER A 41 -6.14 -11.44 -15.05
N LYS A 42 -5.50 -11.24 -16.21
CA LYS A 42 -5.79 -11.95 -17.46
C LYS A 42 -5.14 -13.33 -17.54
N GLU A 43 -4.10 -13.56 -16.75
CA GLU A 43 -3.37 -14.82 -16.73
C GLU A 43 -4.16 -15.91 -16.01
N ALA A 44 -3.93 -17.16 -16.42
CA ALA A 44 -4.40 -18.33 -15.70
C ALA A 44 -3.80 -18.37 -14.28
N ALA A 45 -4.57 -18.88 -13.31
CA ALA A 45 -4.21 -18.87 -11.89
C ALA A 45 -2.79 -19.40 -11.58
N ALA A 46 -2.35 -20.46 -12.26
CA ALA A 46 -1.00 -21.02 -12.10
C ALA A 46 0.11 -20.06 -12.59
N GLN A 47 -0.09 -19.37 -13.72
CA GLN A 47 0.87 -18.40 -14.25
C GLN A 47 0.89 -17.11 -13.42
N ARG A 48 -0.31 -16.60 -13.06
CA ARG A 48 -0.49 -15.48 -12.12
C ARG A 48 0.28 -15.71 -10.81
N THR A 49 0.13 -16.92 -10.25
CA THR A 49 0.83 -17.35 -9.05
C THR A 49 2.33 -17.47 -9.26
N ALA A 50 2.78 -18.10 -10.36
CA ALA A 50 4.21 -18.26 -10.64
C ALA A 50 4.92 -16.92 -10.88
N ASN A 51 4.26 -15.96 -11.50
CA ASN A 51 4.75 -14.59 -11.61
C ASN A 51 4.86 -13.93 -10.23
N ALA A 52 3.76 -13.91 -9.46
CA ALA A 52 3.68 -13.30 -8.13
C ALA A 52 4.78 -13.80 -7.16
N LEU A 53 5.08 -15.10 -7.20
CA LEU A 53 6.15 -15.70 -6.40
C LEU A 53 7.55 -15.24 -6.82
N ARG A 54 7.84 -15.16 -8.13
CA ARG A 54 9.11 -14.61 -8.63
C ARG A 54 9.30 -13.17 -8.16
N ARG A 55 8.25 -12.33 -8.20
CA ARG A 55 8.31 -10.94 -7.71
C ARG A 55 8.80 -10.85 -6.29
N SER A 56 8.12 -11.56 -5.40
CA SER A 56 8.40 -11.49 -3.98
C SER A 56 9.77 -12.07 -3.63
N PHE A 57 10.29 -13.02 -4.41
CA PHE A 57 11.65 -13.54 -4.26
C PHE A 57 12.73 -12.54 -4.70
N SER A 58 12.51 -11.88 -5.84
CA SER A 58 13.41 -10.83 -6.35
C SER A 58 13.48 -9.66 -5.37
N ARG A 59 12.31 -9.19 -4.88
CA ARG A 59 12.19 -8.18 -3.81
C ARG A 59 12.97 -8.55 -2.55
N PHE A 60 12.95 -9.82 -2.17
CA PHE A 60 13.68 -10.33 -1.00
C PHE A 60 15.20 -10.40 -1.19
N ASN A 61 15.67 -10.76 -2.38
CA ASN A 61 17.10 -10.81 -2.67
C ASN A 61 17.71 -9.40 -2.74
N SER A 62 16.99 -8.44 -3.33
CA SER A 62 17.36 -7.03 -3.27
C SER A 62 17.36 -6.46 -1.84
N LEU A 63 16.35 -6.78 -1.02
CA LEU A 63 16.32 -6.39 0.41
C LEU A 63 17.52 -6.93 1.21
N LYS A 64 18.08 -8.09 0.84
CA LYS A 64 19.31 -8.63 1.45
C LYS A 64 20.58 -7.88 1.02
N ALA A 65 20.63 -7.44 -0.24
CA ALA A 65 21.76 -6.65 -0.75
C ALA A 65 21.78 -5.24 -0.11
N VAL A 66 20.61 -4.62 0.05
CA VAL A 66 20.45 -3.29 0.66
C VAL A 66 20.60 -3.36 2.19
N LYS A 67 21.85 -3.41 2.65
CA LYS A 67 22.19 -3.10 4.05
C LYS A 67 21.75 -1.67 4.35
N PHE A 68 20.77 -1.48 5.23
CA PHE A 68 20.27 -0.17 5.67
C PHE A 68 21.31 0.62 6.50
N ARG A 69 22.37 1.13 5.84
CA ARG A 69 23.24 2.21 6.32
C ARG A 69 24.08 2.79 5.17
N SER A 70 24.22 4.12 5.17
CA SER A 70 25.04 4.96 4.27
C SER A 70 24.49 5.23 2.86
N LYS A 71 25.00 6.30 2.24
CA LYS A 71 24.46 6.94 1.03
C LYS A 71 25.28 6.61 -0.22
N LYS A 72 24.91 5.55 -0.95
CA LYS A 72 25.19 5.34 -2.40
C LYS A 72 24.52 4.05 -2.88
N PRO A 73 23.85 4.02 -4.04
CA PRO A 73 23.49 2.77 -4.71
C PRO A 73 24.67 2.29 -5.57
N GLU A 74 25.24 1.13 -5.24
CA GLU A 74 26.01 0.34 -6.20
C GLU A 74 25.06 -0.62 -6.94
N THR A 75 25.35 -0.91 -8.20
CA THR A 75 24.39 -1.51 -9.13
C THR A 75 24.69 -2.97 -9.43
N GLU A 76 24.07 -3.88 -8.68
CA GLU A 76 23.79 -5.23 -9.19
C GLU A 76 22.39 -5.24 -9.83
N ILE A 77 22.29 -5.78 -11.05
CA ILE A 77 21.03 -5.81 -11.81
C ILE A 77 20.25 -7.06 -11.41
N ILE A 78 19.57 -6.98 -10.27
CA ILE A 78 18.55 -7.96 -9.88
C ILE A 78 17.29 -7.67 -10.69
N THR A 79 16.83 -8.65 -11.45
CA THR A 79 15.67 -8.53 -12.34
C THR A 79 14.38 -9.00 -11.68
N ASP A 80 13.31 -8.20 -11.85
CA ASP A 80 11.91 -8.64 -11.99
C ASP A 80 11.15 -9.10 -10.71
N PRO A 81 10.09 -8.40 -10.26
CA PRO A 81 9.77 -6.95 -10.28
C PRO A 81 9.03 -6.43 -9.02
N THR A 82 8.36 -5.27 -9.16
CA THR A 82 7.47 -4.62 -8.17
C THR A 82 6.00 -5.09 -8.18
N GLY A 83 5.44 -5.39 -7.00
CA GLY A 83 3.99 -5.33 -6.66
C GLY A 83 3.01 -6.28 -7.35
N GLU A 84 1.76 -6.32 -6.86
CA GLU A 84 0.70 -7.24 -7.36
C GLU A 84 -0.58 -6.55 -7.84
N PHE A 85 -1.04 -5.51 -7.13
CA PHE A 85 -2.36 -4.89 -7.36
C PHE A 85 -2.21 -3.46 -7.89
N LEU A 86 -2.91 -3.15 -8.97
CA LEU A 86 -2.95 -1.85 -9.63
C LEU A 86 -4.21 -1.08 -9.27
N LEU A 87 -4.05 0.17 -8.85
CA LEU A 87 -5.13 1.14 -8.77
C LEU A 87 -5.23 1.89 -10.11
N LYS A 88 -6.45 1.98 -10.66
CA LYS A 88 -6.79 2.87 -11.78
C LYS A 88 -7.05 4.28 -11.27
N TYR A 89 -6.30 5.26 -11.78
CA TYR A 89 -6.49 6.67 -11.44
C TYR A 89 -6.31 7.55 -12.68
N SER A 90 -6.46 8.86 -12.55
CA SER A 90 -6.15 9.83 -13.61
C SER A 90 -5.43 11.05 -13.04
N ILE A 91 -4.63 11.72 -13.87
CA ILE A 91 -3.84 12.90 -13.48
C ILE A 91 -4.12 14.04 -14.45
N GLY A 92 -4.33 15.25 -13.91
CA GLY A 92 -4.36 16.50 -14.65
C GLY A 92 -5.74 17.00 -15.06
N SER A 93 -5.74 18.14 -15.75
CA SER A 93 -6.92 18.77 -16.35
C SER A 93 -6.65 19.13 -17.83
N PRO A 94 -7.21 18.41 -18.82
CA PRO A 94 -8.13 17.27 -18.68
C PRO A 94 -7.45 16.02 -18.07
N PRO A 95 -8.21 15.14 -17.40
CA PRO A 95 -7.64 13.96 -16.74
C PRO A 95 -7.09 12.92 -17.73
N VAL A 96 -5.82 12.54 -17.55
CA VAL A 96 -5.17 11.43 -18.27
C VAL A 96 -5.23 10.18 -17.41
N THR A 97 -5.98 9.16 -17.85
CA THR A 97 -6.08 7.87 -17.15
C THR A 97 -4.79 7.08 -17.19
N THR A 98 -4.41 6.51 -16.04
CA THR A 98 -3.22 5.68 -15.85
C THR A 98 -3.44 4.64 -14.74
N PHE A 99 -2.46 3.77 -14.53
CA PHE A 99 -2.45 2.75 -13.49
C PHE A 99 -1.15 2.81 -12.69
N GLY A 100 -1.20 2.49 -11.40
CA GLY A 100 -0.02 2.38 -10.55
C GLY A 100 -0.23 1.38 -9.42
N ILE A 101 0.86 0.81 -8.91
CA ILE A 101 0.80 -0.21 -7.86
C ILE A 101 0.22 0.41 -6.57
N ALA A 102 -0.77 -0.25 -5.96
CA ALA A 102 -1.34 0.12 -4.68
C ALA A 102 -0.47 -0.43 -3.53
N ASP A 103 0.39 0.42 -2.97
CA ASP A 103 1.54 -0.01 -2.15
C ASP A 103 1.55 0.65 -0.75
N THR A 104 1.18 -0.09 0.29
CA THR A 104 1.29 0.38 1.69
C THR A 104 2.73 0.43 2.20
N GLY A 105 3.70 -0.11 1.44
CA GLY A 105 5.13 -0.01 1.69
C GLY A 105 5.81 1.23 1.10
N SER A 106 5.09 2.22 0.56
CA SER A 106 5.70 3.45 0.05
C SER A 106 4.90 4.74 0.26
N ASP A 107 5.62 5.87 0.19
CA ASP A 107 5.22 7.15 0.79
C ASP A 107 5.24 8.36 -0.18
N LEU A 108 5.47 8.13 -1.48
CA LEU A 108 5.35 9.12 -2.54
C LEU A 108 4.72 8.47 -3.78
N THR A 109 3.54 8.96 -4.18
CA THR A 109 2.92 8.57 -5.45
C THR A 109 3.73 9.16 -6.61
N TRP A 110 4.01 8.38 -7.65
CA TRP A 110 4.75 8.84 -8.82
C TRP A 110 4.32 8.16 -10.12
N THR A 111 4.63 8.82 -11.23
CA THR A 111 4.34 8.35 -12.59
C THR A 111 5.47 8.74 -13.55
N GLN A 112 5.63 8.02 -14.67
CA GLN A 112 6.60 8.39 -15.70
C GLN A 112 6.15 9.63 -16.50
N CYS A 113 7.08 10.58 -16.67
CA CYS A 113 6.84 11.88 -17.32
C CYS A 113 7.81 12.13 -18.49
N PRO A 114 7.41 12.90 -19.52
CA PRO A 114 8.33 13.43 -20.51
C PRO A 114 9.09 14.67 -19.95
N PRO A 115 10.39 14.84 -20.25
CA PRO A 115 11.23 13.93 -21.03
C PRO A 115 11.63 12.70 -20.21
N CYS A 116 11.36 11.51 -20.75
CA CYS A 116 11.95 10.28 -20.25
C CYS A 116 13.45 10.28 -20.59
N ILE A 117 14.31 10.16 -19.58
CA ILE A 117 15.78 10.04 -19.72
C ILE A 117 16.19 8.57 -19.63
N LYS A 118 15.55 7.81 -18.73
CA LYS A 118 15.64 6.35 -18.62
C LYS A 118 14.33 5.85 -18.02
N CYS A 119 13.65 4.92 -18.66
CA CYS A 119 12.33 4.43 -18.21
C CYS A 119 12.22 2.93 -18.44
N PHE A 120 11.29 2.29 -17.72
CA PHE A 120 10.75 1.00 -18.16
C PHE A 120 9.75 1.21 -19.31
N LYS A 121 9.56 0.18 -20.15
CA LYS A 121 8.56 0.20 -21.24
C LYS A 121 7.17 0.39 -20.65
N GLN A 122 6.45 1.37 -21.17
CA GLN A 122 5.08 1.70 -20.77
C GLN A 122 4.24 1.88 -22.04
N ASP A 123 3.16 1.13 -22.15
CA ASP A 123 2.30 1.09 -23.35
C ASP A 123 1.10 2.04 -23.23
N ILE A 124 0.79 2.48 -22.01
CA ILE A 124 -0.16 3.57 -21.74
C ILE A 124 0.54 4.94 -21.85
N PRO A 125 -0.16 6.02 -22.27
CA PRO A 125 0.48 7.34 -22.44
C PRO A 125 1.17 7.87 -21.16
N PHE A 126 2.35 8.46 -21.31
CA PHE A 126 2.96 9.23 -20.21
C PHE A 126 2.07 10.42 -19.83
N PHE A 127 1.96 10.70 -18.52
CA PHE A 127 1.40 11.97 -18.09
C PHE A 127 2.31 13.10 -18.57
N ASN A 128 1.78 14.05 -19.33
CA ASN A 128 2.54 15.18 -19.88
C ASN A 128 2.19 16.48 -19.14
N PRO A 129 3.08 16.99 -18.27
CA PRO A 129 2.88 18.25 -17.55
C PRO A 129 2.42 19.44 -18.38
N LYS A 130 2.87 19.53 -19.65
CA LYS A 130 2.53 20.66 -20.54
C LYS A 130 1.09 20.60 -21.07
N LYS A 131 0.35 19.50 -20.82
CA LYS A 131 -1.04 19.29 -21.27
C LYS A 131 -2.07 19.44 -20.14
N SER A 132 -1.66 19.68 -18.90
CA SER A 132 -2.56 19.86 -17.75
C SER A 132 -2.62 21.31 -17.31
N SER A 133 -3.81 21.90 -17.25
CA SER A 133 -4.03 23.28 -16.79
C SER A 133 -3.94 23.43 -15.26
N THR A 134 -4.00 22.32 -14.51
CA THR A 134 -3.88 22.31 -13.05
C THR A 134 -2.47 21.94 -12.55
N TYR A 135 -1.54 21.59 -13.44
CA TYR A 135 -0.16 21.24 -13.09
C TYR A 135 0.64 22.41 -12.52
N ARG A 136 1.29 22.19 -11.38
CA ARG A 136 2.16 23.17 -10.71
C ARG A 136 3.47 22.52 -10.25
N ARG A 137 4.60 23.01 -10.76
CA ARG A 137 5.93 22.60 -10.25
C ARG A 137 6.13 23.07 -8.81
N ILE A 138 6.69 22.22 -7.96
CA ILE A 138 7.06 22.59 -6.59
C ILE A 138 8.44 23.28 -6.64
N SER A 139 8.51 24.50 -6.12
CA SER A 139 9.77 25.28 -6.09
C SER A 139 10.65 24.93 -4.89
N CYS A 140 11.93 25.32 -4.91
CA CYS A 140 12.82 25.15 -3.76
C CYS A 140 12.37 25.87 -2.48
N LYS A 141 11.55 26.93 -2.60
CA LYS A 141 11.05 27.71 -1.45
C LYS A 141 9.81 27.09 -0.81
N ASP A 142 9.19 26.12 -1.48
CA ASP A 142 7.93 25.49 -1.07
C ASP A 142 8.15 24.57 0.15
N ASP A 143 7.25 24.61 1.13
CA ASP A 143 7.30 23.79 2.34
C ASP A 143 7.29 22.29 2.04
N THR A 144 6.62 21.84 0.98
CA THR A 144 6.70 20.44 0.55
C THR A 144 8.14 20.06 0.19
N CYS A 145 8.87 20.93 -0.51
CA CYS A 145 10.27 20.64 -0.88
C CYS A 145 11.19 20.59 0.35
N ARG A 146 10.91 21.43 1.37
CA ARG A 146 11.71 21.52 2.59
C ARG A 146 11.41 20.41 3.61
N ARG A 147 10.29 19.68 3.48
CA ARG A 147 9.78 18.72 4.49
C ARG A 147 9.66 17.27 3.99
N ILE A 148 9.97 16.98 2.72
CA ILE A 148 9.99 15.62 2.16
C ILE A 148 11.42 15.05 2.16
N GLN A 149 11.62 13.91 2.82
CA GLN A 149 12.95 13.30 3.01
C GLN A 149 13.61 12.86 1.70
N LEU A 150 12.80 12.45 0.72
CA LEU A 150 13.23 12.06 -0.62
C LEU A 150 13.56 13.26 -1.52
N GLY A 151 13.36 14.49 -1.03
CA GLY A 151 13.46 15.74 -1.79
C GLY A 151 14.85 16.36 -1.80
N SER A 152 15.15 17.12 -2.86
CA SER A 152 16.31 18.02 -2.90
C SER A 152 16.07 19.23 -3.80
N CYS A 153 16.61 20.39 -3.42
CA CYS A 153 16.48 21.62 -4.22
C CYS A 153 17.51 21.65 -5.35
N SER A 154 17.03 21.70 -6.60
CA SER A 154 17.84 22.10 -7.76
C SER A 154 17.83 23.63 -7.86
N LYS A 155 18.83 24.26 -7.23
CA LYS A 155 18.96 25.73 -7.14
C LYS A 155 18.95 26.42 -8.50
N SER A 156 19.61 25.84 -9.51
CA SER A 156 19.75 26.41 -10.86
C SER A 156 18.45 26.45 -11.67
N ARG A 157 17.46 25.61 -11.35
CA ARG A 157 16.12 25.64 -11.97
C ARG A 157 15.01 26.06 -11.01
N ASN A 158 15.36 26.39 -9.76
CA ASN A 158 14.44 26.68 -8.64
C ASN A 158 13.30 25.67 -8.48
N ASN A 159 13.59 24.38 -8.64
CA ASN A 159 12.62 23.29 -8.57
C ASN A 159 13.02 22.21 -7.57
N CYS A 160 12.03 21.50 -7.04
CA CYS A 160 12.27 20.37 -6.17
C CYS A 160 12.43 19.08 -6.98
N LEU A 161 13.59 18.46 -6.86
CA LEU A 161 13.83 17.10 -7.32
C LEU A 161 13.42 16.10 -6.24
N TYR A 162 13.15 14.85 -6.64
CA TYR A 162 13.09 13.72 -5.72
C TYR A 162 13.92 12.55 -6.23
N SER A 163 14.32 11.67 -5.31
CA SER A 163 14.91 10.36 -5.59
C SER A 163 14.36 9.35 -4.60
N SER A 164 13.78 8.24 -5.10
CA SER A 164 13.33 7.10 -4.29
C SER A 164 14.01 5.81 -4.74
N ALA A 165 14.17 4.89 -3.80
CA ALA A 165 14.67 3.54 -4.01
C ALA A 165 13.81 2.58 -3.17
N TYR A 166 13.49 1.42 -3.73
CA TYR A 166 12.58 0.44 -3.13
C TYR A 166 13.31 -0.84 -2.75
N GLY A 167 12.68 -1.65 -1.90
CA GLY A 167 13.27 -2.90 -1.42
C GLY A 167 13.62 -3.90 -2.52
N ASP A 168 12.97 -3.84 -3.68
CA ASP A 168 13.29 -4.67 -4.85
C ASP A 168 14.46 -4.16 -5.70
N GLY A 169 15.08 -3.04 -5.32
CA GLY A 169 16.13 -2.39 -6.10
C GLY A 169 15.60 -1.48 -7.22
N SER A 170 14.27 -1.38 -7.41
CA SER A 170 13.69 -0.39 -8.29
C SER A 170 13.92 1.03 -7.75
N THR A 171 14.04 2.00 -8.66
CA THR A 171 14.39 3.39 -8.36
C THR A 171 13.62 4.35 -9.26
N THR A 172 13.34 5.55 -8.75
CA THR A 172 12.73 6.65 -9.50
C THR A 172 13.36 7.99 -9.11
N GLN A 173 13.63 8.83 -10.10
CA GLN A 173 14.14 10.19 -9.90
C GLN A 173 13.44 11.15 -10.88
N GLY A 174 13.10 12.35 -10.41
CA GLY A 174 12.37 13.33 -11.21
C GLY A 174 12.13 14.64 -10.47
N GLU A 175 11.09 15.36 -10.88
CA GLU A 175 10.64 16.60 -10.22
C GLU A 175 9.36 16.35 -9.41
N LEU A 176 9.23 17.00 -8.25
CA LEU A 176 7.98 17.03 -7.50
C LEU A 176 7.04 18.09 -8.08
N ALA A 177 5.78 17.73 -8.22
CA ALA A 177 4.73 18.60 -8.70
C ALA A 177 3.45 18.42 -7.87
N ARG A 178 2.52 19.36 -8.04
CA ARG A 178 1.12 19.19 -7.65
C ARG A 178 0.25 19.20 -8.89
N ASP A 179 -0.78 18.38 -8.92
CA ASP A 179 -1.86 18.44 -9.91
C ASP A 179 -3.16 17.89 -9.30
N THR A 180 -4.23 17.81 -10.09
CA THR A 180 -5.45 17.10 -9.74
C THR A 180 -5.26 15.61 -9.99
N LEU A 181 -5.50 14.76 -8.99
CA LEU A 181 -5.63 13.32 -9.15
C LEU A 181 -7.10 12.90 -9.01
N THR A 182 -7.58 12.04 -9.89
CA THR A 182 -8.97 11.59 -9.94
C THR A 182 -9.07 10.07 -9.83
N LEU A 183 -9.96 9.58 -8.97
CA LEU A 183 -10.32 8.17 -8.85
C LEU A 183 -11.69 7.91 -9.48
N GLY A 184 -11.85 6.77 -10.15
CA GLY A 184 -13.14 6.28 -10.61
C GLY A 184 -13.72 5.26 -9.62
N SER A 185 -14.97 5.46 -9.21
CA SER A 185 -15.73 4.47 -8.45
C SER A 185 -16.49 3.54 -9.39
N GLY A 186 -16.70 2.28 -9.00
CA GLY A 186 -17.39 1.26 -9.82
C GLY A 186 -18.84 1.61 -10.19
N ASN A 187 -19.45 2.60 -9.53
CA ASN A 187 -20.76 3.16 -9.87
C ASN A 187 -20.73 4.33 -10.88
N GLY A 188 -19.60 4.54 -11.56
CA GLY A 188 -19.42 5.58 -12.57
C GLY A 188 -19.13 6.99 -12.01
N LYS A 189 -19.22 7.21 -10.69
CA LYS A 189 -18.85 8.49 -10.08
C LYS A 189 -17.34 8.66 -10.02
N THR A 190 -16.85 9.88 -10.23
CA THR A 190 -15.44 10.24 -10.08
C THR A 190 -15.22 11.10 -8.84
N MET A 191 -14.10 10.87 -8.15
CA MET A 191 -13.66 11.65 -7.00
C MET A 191 -12.35 12.35 -7.36
N SER A 192 -12.36 13.68 -7.45
CA SER A 192 -11.19 14.49 -7.85
C SER A 192 -10.58 15.22 -6.66
N PHE A 193 -9.28 15.08 -6.49
CA PHE A 193 -8.48 15.62 -5.40
C PHE A 193 -7.47 16.62 -5.99
N PRO A 194 -7.71 17.94 -5.87
CA PRO A 194 -6.81 18.96 -6.40
C PRO A 194 -5.57 19.15 -5.52
N ASN A 195 -4.49 19.67 -6.13
CA ASN A 195 -3.22 19.99 -5.46
C ASN A 195 -2.48 18.79 -4.82
N ILE A 196 -2.75 17.56 -5.26
CA ILE A 196 -2.04 16.37 -4.76
C ILE A 196 -0.58 16.40 -5.24
N THR A 197 0.34 16.30 -4.29
CA THR A 197 1.78 16.18 -4.51
C THR A 197 2.11 14.80 -5.06
N PHE A 198 2.88 14.74 -6.15
CA PHE A 198 3.37 13.50 -6.74
C PHE A 198 4.74 13.67 -7.39
N GLY A 199 5.43 12.56 -7.62
CA GLY A 199 6.67 12.49 -8.39
C GLY A 199 6.42 12.37 -9.89
N CYS A 200 6.98 13.31 -10.65
CA CYS A 200 7.00 13.30 -12.11
C CYS A 200 8.36 12.74 -12.57
N GLY A 201 8.42 11.43 -12.77
CA GLY A 201 9.66 10.64 -12.87
C GLY A 201 10.27 10.63 -14.27
N PHE A 202 11.53 11.06 -14.38
CA PHE A 202 12.29 11.11 -15.64
C PHE A 202 13.35 10.00 -15.74
N LYS A 203 13.80 9.45 -14.60
CA LYS A 203 14.73 8.32 -14.52
C LYS A 203 14.12 7.25 -13.62
N ASN A 204 13.50 6.24 -14.22
CA ASN A 204 12.88 5.12 -13.52
C ASN A 204 13.61 3.83 -13.93
N SER A 205 13.81 2.89 -13.00
CA SER A 205 14.55 1.65 -13.20
C SER A 205 14.11 0.57 -12.21
N GLY A 206 14.44 -0.69 -12.49
CA GLY A 206 13.68 -1.84 -12.02
C GLY A 206 12.59 -2.21 -13.02
N TYR A 207 11.88 -3.30 -12.78
CA TYR A 207 10.82 -3.78 -13.68
C TYR A 207 9.45 -3.34 -13.17
N PHE A 208 8.65 -2.87 -14.11
CA PHE A 208 7.24 -2.53 -13.99
C PHE A 208 6.56 -3.06 -15.27
N ALA A 209 5.39 -3.68 -15.17
CA ALA A 209 4.72 -4.20 -16.35
C ALA A 209 4.25 -3.05 -17.28
N PRO A 210 4.20 -3.23 -18.62
CA PRO A 210 3.90 -2.12 -19.53
C PRO A 210 2.53 -1.45 -19.35
N VAL A 211 1.62 -2.07 -18.59
CA VAL A 211 0.29 -1.56 -18.25
C VAL A 211 0.26 -0.59 -17.07
N GLN A 212 1.36 -0.39 -16.34
CA GLN A 212 1.46 0.54 -15.20
C GLN A 212 2.42 1.71 -15.48
N SER A 213 2.28 2.82 -14.76
CA SER A 213 3.13 4.01 -14.93
C SER A 213 3.99 4.38 -13.72
N GLY A 214 3.86 3.64 -12.61
CA GLY A 214 4.54 3.91 -11.35
C GLY A 214 3.79 3.33 -10.17
N ILE A 215 3.80 4.06 -9.03
CA ILE A 215 3.27 3.60 -7.75
C ILE A 215 2.29 4.63 -7.19
N VAL A 216 1.17 4.15 -6.64
CA VAL A 216 0.28 4.91 -5.75
C VAL A 216 0.63 4.55 -4.31
N ALA A 217 1.32 5.48 -3.64
CA ALA A 217 1.80 5.32 -2.29
C ALA A 217 0.62 5.31 -1.30
N LEU A 218 0.47 4.24 -0.54
CA LEU A 218 -0.54 4.12 0.51
C LEU A 218 0.05 4.19 1.93
N GLY A 219 1.36 4.43 2.07
CA GLY A 219 2.13 4.55 3.32
C GLY A 219 1.60 5.60 4.31
N ALA A 220 2.17 5.59 5.51
CA ALA A 220 1.63 6.35 6.65
C ALA A 220 2.00 7.84 6.67
N GLY A 221 2.94 8.28 5.82
CA GLY A 221 3.48 9.63 5.83
C GLY A 221 2.67 10.64 5.02
N LYS A 222 2.91 11.92 5.32
CA LYS A 222 2.14 13.09 4.86
C LYS A 222 2.13 13.34 3.34
N TYR A 223 2.95 12.62 2.55
CA TYR A 223 3.02 12.73 1.09
C TYR A 223 2.58 11.46 0.36
N SER A 224 2.19 10.41 1.09
CA SER A 224 1.45 9.31 0.50
C SER A 224 0.09 9.81 -0.04
N PHE A 225 -0.54 9.01 -0.88
CA PHE A 225 -1.86 9.33 -1.41
C PHE A 225 -2.90 9.42 -0.28
N VAL A 226 -2.91 8.45 0.64
CA VAL A 226 -3.86 8.44 1.78
C VAL A 226 -3.59 9.55 2.78
N GLY A 227 -2.31 9.90 3.02
CA GLY A 227 -1.92 11.02 3.87
C GLY A 227 -2.42 12.36 3.33
N GLN A 228 -2.35 12.57 2.01
CA GLN A 228 -2.86 13.77 1.35
C GLN A 228 -4.39 13.79 1.18
N LEU A 229 -5.02 12.62 1.03
CA LEU A 229 -6.49 12.48 0.99
C LEU A 229 -7.15 12.63 2.38
N ASN A 230 -6.38 12.68 3.47
CA ASN A 230 -6.86 12.71 4.86
C ASN A 230 -8.05 13.66 5.12
N PRO A 231 -8.09 14.92 4.63
CA PRO A 231 -9.24 15.81 4.84
C PRO A 231 -10.56 15.28 4.25
N SER A 232 -10.50 14.44 3.21
CA SER A 232 -11.67 13.85 2.55
C SER A 232 -12.01 12.45 3.06
N ILE A 233 -11.01 11.68 3.54
CA ILE A 233 -11.16 10.28 3.94
C ILE A 233 -11.04 10.04 5.46
N GLN A 234 -10.85 11.09 6.25
CA GLN A 234 -10.60 11.03 7.70
C GLN A 234 -9.51 10.02 8.12
N GLY A 235 -8.47 9.86 7.31
CA GLY A 235 -7.38 8.90 7.53
C GLY A 235 -7.80 7.43 7.55
N LYS A 236 -8.92 7.07 6.89
CA LYS A 236 -9.45 5.71 6.83
C LYS A 236 -9.44 5.16 5.41
N PHE A 237 -8.81 4.01 5.23
CA PHE A 237 -8.88 3.21 4.01
C PHE A 237 -8.89 1.71 4.34
N SER A 238 -9.43 0.89 3.45
CA SER A 238 -9.39 -0.56 3.57
C SER A 238 -9.33 -1.23 2.20
N TYR A 239 -8.95 -2.50 2.14
CA TYR A 239 -9.00 -3.28 0.91
C TYR A 239 -9.43 -4.73 1.17
N CYS A 240 -9.99 -5.36 0.14
CA CYS A 240 -10.31 -6.78 0.10
C CYS A 240 -9.62 -7.39 -1.12
N LEU A 241 -8.61 -8.23 -0.90
CA LEU A 241 -7.79 -8.82 -1.97
C LEU A 241 -8.32 -10.19 -2.38
N VAL A 242 -8.61 -10.34 -3.67
CA VAL A 242 -9.04 -11.59 -4.32
C VAL A 242 -7.86 -12.58 -4.35
N PRO A 243 -8.07 -13.87 -3.98
CA PRO A 243 -7.04 -14.90 -4.07
C PRO A 243 -6.44 -15.07 -5.48
N LEU A 244 -5.14 -15.41 -5.54
CA LEU A 244 -4.45 -15.71 -6.80
C LEU A 244 -5.11 -16.86 -7.59
N SER A 245 -5.74 -17.80 -6.88
CA SER A 245 -6.46 -18.96 -7.42
C SER A 245 -7.83 -18.64 -8.04
N SER A 246 -8.40 -17.46 -7.81
CA SER A 246 -9.75 -17.12 -8.29
C SER A 246 -9.85 -16.99 -9.81
N GLU A 247 -11.05 -17.27 -10.32
CA GLU A 247 -11.40 -17.15 -11.74
C GLU A 247 -11.17 -15.74 -12.29
N THR A 248 -10.91 -15.64 -13.60
CA THR A 248 -10.69 -14.38 -14.31
C THR A 248 -11.95 -13.49 -14.28
N GLY A 249 -11.75 -12.17 -14.22
CA GLY A 249 -12.84 -11.18 -14.11
C GLY A 249 -13.16 -10.74 -12.67
N ASN A 250 -12.89 -11.58 -11.68
CA ASN A 250 -12.96 -11.17 -10.27
C ASN A 250 -11.96 -10.03 -10.00
N THR A 251 -12.43 -8.98 -9.32
CA THR A 251 -11.68 -7.73 -9.14
C THR A 251 -11.67 -7.34 -7.65
N SER A 252 -10.47 -7.03 -7.14
CA SER A 252 -10.30 -6.68 -5.72
C SER A 252 -10.86 -5.29 -5.43
N LYS A 253 -11.19 -5.00 -4.17
CA LYS A 253 -11.79 -3.72 -3.77
C LYS A 253 -10.87 -2.92 -2.87
N MET A 254 -10.93 -1.60 -3.00
CA MET A 254 -10.36 -0.65 -2.04
C MET A 254 -11.41 0.40 -1.68
N HIS A 255 -11.55 0.69 -0.39
CA HIS A 255 -12.55 1.59 0.16
C HIS A 255 -11.86 2.73 0.91
N PHE A 256 -12.51 3.89 0.94
CA PHE A 256 -12.01 5.10 1.58
C PHE A 256 -13.09 5.74 2.46
N GLY A 257 -12.70 6.50 3.48
CA GLY A 257 -13.62 7.28 4.31
C GLY A 257 -14.57 6.39 5.10
N SER A 258 -15.86 6.73 5.14
CA SER A 258 -16.87 5.94 5.87
C SER A 258 -17.05 4.51 5.32
N ALA A 259 -16.71 4.26 4.06
CA ALA A 259 -16.78 2.94 3.44
C ALA A 259 -15.63 2.01 3.87
N ALA A 260 -14.56 2.57 4.44
CA ALA A 260 -13.40 1.81 4.92
C ALA A 260 -13.57 1.19 6.32
N VAL A 261 -14.70 1.44 7.01
CA VAL A 261 -14.89 1.07 8.42
C VAL A 261 -15.14 -0.44 8.56
N VAL A 262 -14.10 -1.18 8.95
CA VAL A 262 -14.17 -2.62 9.22
C VAL A 262 -14.81 -2.86 10.59
N SER A 263 -15.99 -3.49 10.61
CA SER A 263 -16.80 -3.70 11.82
C SER A 263 -17.70 -4.95 11.72
N GLY A 264 -18.33 -5.31 12.85
CA GLY A 264 -19.24 -6.46 12.99
C GLY A 264 -18.56 -7.72 13.53
N ALA A 265 -19.27 -8.85 13.46
CA ALA A 265 -18.75 -10.14 13.92
C ALA A 265 -17.51 -10.58 13.12
N GLY A 266 -16.60 -11.30 13.79
CA GLY A 266 -15.37 -11.84 13.19
C GLY A 266 -14.24 -10.84 12.93
N VAL A 267 -14.39 -9.57 13.33
CA VAL A 267 -13.32 -8.58 13.26
C VAL A 267 -12.34 -8.78 14.42
N VAL A 268 -11.03 -8.76 14.12
CA VAL A 268 -9.95 -8.63 15.11
C VAL A 268 -9.10 -7.40 14.79
N SER A 269 -8.61 -6.70 15.82
CA SER A 269 -7.93 -5.41 15.66
C SER A 269 -6.64 -5.34 16.48
N THR A 270 -5.54 -4.93 15.85
CA THR A 270 -4.23 -4.73 16.49
C THR A 270 -3.88 -3.25 16.49
N PRO A 271 -3.21 -2.74 17.54
CA PRO A 271 -2.54 -1.44 17.48
C PRO A 271 -1.56 -1.40 16.31
N LEU A 272 -1.47 -0.22 15.71
CA LEU A 272 -0.54 0.14 14.65
C LEU A 272 0.59 0.97 15.24
N VAL A 273 1.81 0.49 15.09
CA VAL A 273 3.02 1.26 15.42
C VAL A 273 3.40 2.08 14.20
N LEU A 274 3.58 3.38 14.40
CA LEU A 274 3.97 4.34 13.37
C LEU A 274 5.14 5.18 13.88
N ASP A 275 6.24 5.16 13.15
CA ASP A 275 7.23 6.23 13.15
C ASP A 275 7.13 6.99 11.83
N ALA A 276 6.11 7.84 11.72
CA ALA A 276 5.85 8.59 10.49
C ALA A 276 6.86 9.73 10.22
N GLU A 277 7.89 9.89 11.06
CA GLU A 277 8.96 10.87 10.88
C GLU A 277 10.33 10.25 10.53
N GLU A 278 10.64 9.01 10.94
CA GLU A 278 11.81 8.27 10.43
C GLU A 278 11.48 7.19 9.40
N VAL A 279 10.41 6.41 9.60
CA VAL A 279 10.10 5.18 8.82
C VAL A 279 8.59 5.03 8.59
N PRO A 280 8.02 5.61 7.51
CA PRO A 280 6.56 5.75 7.32
C PRO A 280 5.82 4.46 6.88
N PHE A 281 6.31 3.30 7.32
CA PHE A 281 5.65 2.01 7.12
C PHE A 281 4.56 1.77 8.17
N TYR A 282 3.55 0.97 7.81
CA TYR A 282 2.62 0.43 8.80
C TYR A 282 3.25 -0.74 9.53
N MET A 283 3.60 -0.58 10.80
CA MET A 283 4.24 -1.63 11.60
C MET A 283 3.25 -2.24 12.60
N LEU A 284 3.25 -3.57 12.69
CA LEU A 284 2.46 -4.35 13.65
C LEU A 284 3.39 -5.02 14.67
N THR A 285 2.82 -5.44 15.79
CA THR A 285 3.53 -6.16 16.85
C THR A 285 3.19 -7.64 16.78
N LEU A 286 3.99 -8.41 16.04
CA LEU A 286 3.94 -9.87 16.04
C LEU A 286 4.41 -10.41 17.39
N GLN A 287 3.66 -11.37 17.93
CA GLN A 287 3.93 -12.06 19.19
C GLN A 287 4.27 -13.55 18.97
N GLY A 288 3.72 -14.18 17.94
CA GLY A 288 4.01 -15.58 17.61
C GLY A 288 3.10 -16.14 16.52
N ILE A 289 3.22 -17.43 16.25
CA ILE A 289 2.36 -18.19 15.32
C ILE A 289 1.94 -19.51 15.95
N THR A 290 0.65 -19.86 15.89
CA THR A 290 0.17 -21.22 16.21
C THR A 290 -0.11 -22.01 14.95
N ILE A 291 0.31 -23.27 14.93
CA ILE A 291 0.10 -24.22 13.83
C ILE A 291 -0.48 -25.49 14.44
N GLY A 292 -1.71 -25.84 14.07
CA GLY A 292 -2.47 -26.90 14.75
C GLY A 292 -2.58 -26.63 16.25
N LYS A 293 -1.97 -27.49 17.08
CA LYS A 293 -1.92 -27.34 18.56
C LYS A 293 -0.61 -26.72 19.09
N LYS A 294 0.35 -26.37 18.24
CA LYS A 294 1.68 -25.91 18.66
C LYS A 294 1.86 -24.42 18.41
N ARG A 295 1.90 -23.65 19.50
CA ARG A 295 2.23 -22.21 19.51
C ARG A 295 3.74 -22.00 19.50
N LEU A 296 4.19 -20.99 18.77
CA LEU A 296 5.59 -20.61 18.58
C LEU A 296 5.74 -19.11 18.86
N GLU A 297 6.27 -18.77 20.04
CA GLU A 297 6.47 -17.36 20.41
C GLU A 297 7.63 -16.70 19.62
N MET A 298 7.54 -15.39 19.50
CA MET A 298 8.61 -14.52 19.01
C MET A 298 9.82 -14.55 19.94
N ASP A 299 10.98 -14.92 19.38
CA ASP A 299 12.23 -15.03 20.13
C ASP A 299 12.94 -13.67 20.20
N GLN A 300 12.93 -13.06 21.38
CA GLN A 300 13.62 -11.79 21.66
C GLN A 300 15.13 -11.98 21.89
N GLN A 301 15.57 -13.18 22.27
CA GLN A 301 16.92 -13.42 22.79
C GLN A 301 17.93 -13.85 21.71
N HIS A 302 17.47 -14.61 20.70
CA HIS A 302 18.34 -15.20 19.67
C HIS A 302 18.42 -14.38 18.38
N ALA A 303 18.06 -13.10 18.41
CA ALA A 303 18.16 -12.22 17.25
C ALA A 303 19.58 -11.61 17.16
N THR A 304 20.23 -11.74 16.00
CA THR A 304 21.58 -11.19 15.73
C THR A 304 21.68 -9.66 15.77
N LYS A 305 20.54 -8.99 15.89
CA LYS A 305 20.36 -7.59 16.26
C LYS A 305 19.17 -7.50 17.23
N PRO A 306 19.18 -6.65 18.25
CA PRO A 306 17.99 -6.36 19.05
C PRO A 306 16.84 -5.94 18.13
N ARG A 307 15.67 -6.57 18.29
CA ARG A 307 14.44 -6.20 17.59
C ARG A 307 13.59 -5.35 18.52
N PRO A 308 12.83 -4.36 18.03
CA PRO A 308 11.93 -3.61 18.89
C PRO A 308 10.83 -4.54 19.43
N GLN A 309 10.40 -4.30 20.67
CA GLN A 309 9.36 -5.11 21.32
C GLN A 309 7.99 -4.95 20.63
N GLU A 310 7.74 -3.75 20.08
CA GLU A 310 6.56 -3.40 19.31
C GLU A 310 6.95 -2.86 17.93
N GLY A 311 6.09 -3.00 16.92
CA GLY A 311 6.42 -2.58 15.55
C GLY A 311 7.55 -3.41 14.94
N ASN A 312 7.43 -4.73 15.01
CA ASN A 312 8.50 -5.68 14.67
C ASN A 312 8.29 -6.43 13.34
N ILE A 313 7.20 -6.11 12.63
CA ILE A 313 6.88 -6.57 11.27
C ILE A 313 6.10 -5.46 10.53
N VAL A 314 6.39 -5.24 9.24
CA VAL A 314 5.63 -4.32 8.38
C VAL A 314 4.42 -5.05 7.77
N ILE A 315 3.26 -4.41 7.64
CA ILE A 315 2.16 -4.91 6.79
C ILE A 315 2.18 -4.22 5.42
N ASP A 316 2.31 -5.03 4.36
CA ASP A 316 2.62 -4.55 3.01
C ASP A 316 1.68 -5.15 1.95
N SER A 317 1.00 -4.32 1.19
CA SER A 317 0.23 -4.72 0.00
C SER A 317 1.12 -4.90 -1.24
N GLY A 318 2.29 -4.26 -1.28
CA GLY A 318 3.28 -4.32 -2.36
C GLY A 318 4.26 -5.50 -2.29
N THR A 319 4.19 -6.34 -1.24
CA THR A 319 4.94 -7.59 -1.10
C THR A 319 4.01 -8.79 -1.07
N THR A 320 4.29 -9.85 -1.83
CA THR A 320 3.41 -11.03 -1.95
C THR A 320 3.56 -12.02 -0.80
N LEU A 321 4.78 -12.50 -0.54
CA LEU A 321 5.09 -13.50 0.48
C LEU A 321 5.23 -12.88 1.87
N THR A 322 4.97 -13.68 2.92
CA THR A 322 5.26 -13.27 4.29
C THR A 322 6.70 -13.62 4.69
N PHE A 323 7.45 -12.60 5.07
CA PHE A 323 8.83 -12.67 5.50
C PHE A 323 8.89 -12.60 7.03
N LEU A 324 9.12 -13.74 7.68
CA LEU A 324 9.17 -13.83 9.15
C LEU A 324 10.59 -13.65 9.69
N PRO A 325 10.75 -13.25 10.97
CA PRO A 325 12.03 -13.35 11.67
C PRO A 325 12.66 -14.74 11.53
N TYR A 326 13.93 -14.80 11.12
CA TYR A 326 14.64 -16.05 10.78
C TYR A 326 14.43 -17.19 11.78
N THR A 327 14.55 -16.93 13.09
CA THR A 327 14.39 -17.92 14.16
C THR A 327 12.95 -18.43 14.31
N LEU A 328 11.94 -17.56 14.13
CA LEU A 328 10.53 -17.96 14.11
C LEU A 328 10.21 -18.77 12.85
N TYR A 329 10.77 -18.39 11.70
CA TYR A 329 10.61 -19.13 10.45
C TYR A 329 11.14 -20.57 10.59
N GLN A 330 12.36 -20.76 11.12
CA GLN A 330 12.91 -22.11 11.34
C GLN A 330 12.02 -22.95 12.25
N LYS A 331 11.55 -22.37 13.38
CA LYS A 331 10.63 -23.05 14.30
C LYS A 331 9.31 -23.44 13.59
N MET A 332 8.74 -22.56 12.78
CA MET A 332 7.55 -22.83 11.96
C MET A 332 7.79 -23.94 10.95
N GLU A 333 8.84 -23.82 10.14
CA GLU A 333 9.15 -24.76 9.07
C GLU A 333 9.37 -26.17 9.62
N THR A 334 10.05 -26.32 10.77
CA THR A 334 10.17 -27.59 11.49
C THR A 334 8.82 -28.17 11.92
N VAL A 335 7.88 -27.34 12.40
CA VAL A 335 6.54 -27.80 12.79
C VAL A 335 5.73 -28.24 11.57
N VAL A 336 5.74 -27.46 10.48
CA VAL A 336 5.08 -27.78 9.22
C VAL A 336 5.62 -29.10 8.64
N LYS A 337 6.95 -29.28 8.61
CA LYS A 337 7.64 -30.54 8.26
C LYS A 337 7.22 -31.72 9.14
N SER A 338 6.96 -31.49 10.43
CA SER A 338 6.54 -32.56 11.36
C SER A 338 5.10 -32.99 11.16
N MET A 339 4.20 -32.08 10.77
CA MET A 339 2.76 -32.34 10.64
C MET A 339 2.38 -32.94 9.29
N ILE A 340 2.93 -32.44 8.19
CA ILE A 340 2.52 -32.85 6.83
C ILE A 340 3.31 -34.08 6.40
N LYS A 341 2.62 -35.20 6.20
CA LYS A 341 3.22 -36.51 5.84
C LYS A 341 3.31 -36.78 4.33
N LEU A 342 3.22 -35.74 3.51
CA LEU A 342 3.30 -35.83 2.06
C LEU A 342 4.76 -35.92 1.58
N LYS A 343 4.97 -36.47 0.38
CA LYS A 343 6.29 -36.49 -0.29
C LYS A 343 6.76 -35.05 -0.51
N ARG A 344 7.90 -34.68 0.09
CA ARG A 344 8.55 -33.38 -0.20
C ARG A 344 9.11 -33.36 -1.62
N VAL A 345 9.06 -32.19 -2.25
CA VAL A 345 9.62 -31.91 -3.58
C VAL A 345 10.33 -30.56 -3.56
N GLN A 346 11.17 -30.29 -4.56
CA GLN A 346 11.69 -28.94 -4.82
C GLN A 346 10.58 -28.08 -5.43
N ASP A 347 10.59 -26.77 -5.17
CA ASP A 347 9.75 -25.81 -5.87
C ASP A 347 10.14 -25.74 -7.36
N PRO A 348 9.23 -25.98 -8.33
CA PRO A 348 9.49 -25.78 -9.75
C PRO A 348 9.95 -24.36 -10.13
N LEU A 349 9.71 -23.36 -9.27
CA LEU A 349 10.14 -21.98 -9.45
C LEU A 349 11.47 -21.66 -8.74
N ASN A 350 11.96 -22.57 -7.90
CA ASN A 350 13.13 -22.40 -7.03
C ASN A 350 13.06 -21.15 -6.12
N VAL A 351 11.85 -20.76 -5.69
CA VAL A 351 11.54 -19.62 -4.83
C VAL A 351 11.27 -20.04 -3.38
N LEU A 352 10.53 -21.13 -3.17
CA LEU A 352 10.00 -21.53 -1.86
C LEU A 352 10.77 -22.72 -1.26
N ASP A 353 11.03 -22.67 0.05
CA ASP A 353 11.97 -23.60 0.72
C ASP A 353 11.31 -24.94 1.11
N LEU A 354 9.98 -24.99 1.21
CA LEU A 354 9.22 -26.17 1.63
C LEU A 354 8.00 -26.42 0.74
N CYS A 355 8.10 -27.44 -0.11
CA CYS A 355 7.04 -27.88 -1.02
C CYS A 355 6.73 -29.36 -0.88
N TYR A 356 5.48 -29.71 -1.18
CA TYR A 356 4.94 -31.07 -1.11
C TYR A 356 4.26 -31.45 -2.42
N TYR A 357 4.41 -32.71 -2.82
CA TYR A 357 3.66 -33.29 -3.92
C TYR A 357 2.19 -33.44 -3.54
N THR A 358 1.32 -32.87 -4.35
CA THR A 358 -0.12 -32.75 -4.14
C THR A 358 -0.84 -32.93 -5.49
N PRO A 359 -1.13 -34.17 -5.91
CA PRO A 359 -1.85 -34.40 -7.18
C PRO A 359 -3.29 -33.89 -7.11
N GLU A 360 -3.87 -33.87 -5.91
CA GLU A 360 -5.21 -33.39 -5.58
C GLU A 360 -5.15 -32.11 -4.72
N ASP A 361 -6.28 -31.43 -4.57
CA ASP A 361 -6.45 -30.24 -3.72
C ASP A 361 -6.60 -30.63 -2.24
N LEU A 362 -5.46 -30.98 -1.62
CA LEU A 362 -5.37 -31.30 -0.21
C LEU A 362 -5.42 -30.04 0.67
N LYS A 363 -6.16 -30.12 1.80
CA LYS A 363 -6.17 -29.08 2.82
C LYS A 363 -4.90 -29.15 3.68
N PHE A 364 -4.27 -28.00 3.88
CA PHE A 364 -3.10 -27.84 4.73
C PHE A 364 -3.52 -27.30 6.12
N PRO A 365 -2.68 -27.46 7.16
CA PRO A 365 -3.02 -26.95 8.50
C PRO A 365 -3.20 -25.43 8.51
N ASP A 366 -4.35 -24.96 9.00
CA ASP A 366 -4.58 -23.55 9.28
C ASP A 366 -3.55 -23.04 10.31
N MET A 367 -3.21 -21.75 10.20
CA MET A 367 -2.28 -21.07 11.09
C MET A 367 -2.94 -19.87 11.76
N ILE A 368 -2.52 -19.53 12.98
CA ILE A 368 -2.93 -18.30 13.66
C ILE A 368 -1.70 -17.42 13.83
N VAL A 369 -1.71 -16.25 13.19
CA VAL A 369 -0.69 -15.21 13.40
C VAL A 369 -1.16 -14.35 14.57
N HIS A 370 -0.42 -14.38 15.67
CA HIS A 370 -0.73 -13.65 16.88
C HIS A 370 -0.07 -12.27 16.82
N PHE A 371 -0.86 -11.23 16.58
CA PHE A 371 -0.46 -9.84 16.80
C PHE A 371 -0.93 -9.39 18.19
N LYS A 372 -0.35 -8.30 18.71
CA LYS A 372 -0.77 -7.67 19.98
C LYS A 372 -2.27 -7.33 19.95
N GLY A 373 -3.10 -8.17 20.56
CA GLY A 373 -4.56 -8.01 20.63
C GLY A 373 -5.36 -8.60 19.45
N ALA A 374 -4.73 -9.28 18.47
CA ALA A 374 -5.43 -9.85 17.33
C ALA A 374 -4.88 -11.21 16.88
N ASP A 375 -5.75 -12.22 16.86
CA ASP A 375 -5.49 -13.58 16.35
C ASP A 375 -5.97 -13.69 14.89
N VAL A 376 -5.08 -13.47 13.93
CA VAL A 376 -5.41 -13.54 12.50
C VAL A 376 -5.29 -14.98 12.01
N ARG A 377 -6.42 -15.63 11.73
CA ARG A 377 -6.52 -17.05 11.34
C ARG A 377 -6.36 -17.24 9.83
N LEU A 378 -5.17 -17.61 9.41
CA LEU A 378 -4.81 -17.90 8.02
C LEU A 378 -5.25 -19.31 7.63
N LYS A 379 -6.00 -19.42 6.53
CA LYS A 379 -6.35 -20.72 5.92
C LYS A 379 -5.20 -21.25 5.06
N THR A 380 -5.40 -22.43 4.47
CA THR A 380 -4.55 -22.95 3.37
C THR A 380 -4.27 -21.89 2.30
N GLU A 381 -5.29 -21.18 1.79
CA GLU A 381 -5.16 -20.15 0.74
C GLU A 381 -4.30 -18.93 1.12
N ASN A 382 -4.05 -18.71 2.42
CA ASN A 382 -3.26 -17.61 2.95
C ASN A 382 -1.83 -17.99 3.35
N SER A 383 -1.56 -19.30 3.46
CA SER A 383 -0.36 -19.85 4.08
C SER A 383 0.39 -20.84 3.19
N PHE A 384 -0.29 -21.40 2.19
CA PHE A 384 0.25 -22.27 1.17
C PHE A 384 -0.19 -21.83 -0.22
N VAL A 385 0.61 -22.19 -1.22
CA VAL A 385 0.46 -21.73 -2.60
C VAL A 385 0.78 -22.87 -3.57
N ARG A 386 -0.06 -23.07 -4.59
CA ARG A 386 0.13 -24.14 -5.58
C ARG A 386 1.12 -23.68 -6.67
N THR A 387 2.21 -24.42 -6.86
CA THR A 387 3.24 -24.14 -7.87
C THR A 387 3.24 -25.25 -8.92
N GLY A 388 3.08 -24.87 -10.19
CA GLY A 388 2.83 -25.83 -11.27
C GLY A 388 1.58 -26.68 -11.04
N ASN A 389 1.56 -27.88 -11.62
CA ASN A 389 0.34 -28.71 -11.66
C ASN A 389 0.17 -29.64 -10.46
N VAL A 390 1.24 -29.93 -9.70
CA VAL A 390 1.30 -31.04 -8.72
C VAL A 390 2.07 -30.73 -7.43
N SER A 391 2.40 -29.46 -7.17
CA SER A 391 3.13 -29.05 -5.95
C SER A 391 2.41 -27.95 -5.21
N THR A 392 2.39 -28.04 -3.88
CA THR A 392 1.91 -26.99 -2.98
C THR A 392 2.99 -26.66 -1.95
N CYS A 393 3.28 -25.38 -1.79
CA CYS A 393 4.44 -24.85 -1.08
C CYS A 393 4.02 -23.90 0.05
N LEU A 394 4.83 -23.81 1.11
CA LEU A 394 4.64 -22.87 2.21
C LEU A 394 4.92 -21.44 1.72
N ALA A 395 3.94 -20.54 1.81
CA ALA A 395 3.98 -19.16 1.28
C ALA A 395 4.74 -18.16 2.17
N PHE A 396 5.80 -18.63 2.83
CA PHE A 396 6.61 -17.87 3.79
C PHE A 396 8.11 -18.05 3.51
N LYS A 397 8.91 -17.03 3.85
CA LYS A 397 10.38 -17.10 3.85
C LYS A 397 11.00 -16.46 5.11
N PRO A 398 12.26 -16.78 5.46
CA PRO A 398 12.95 -16.18 6.58
C PRO A 398 13.56 -14.81 6.22
N SER A 399 13.56 -13.86 7.16
CA SER A 399 14.19 -12.54 7.05
C SER A 399 15.04 -12.20 8.28
N THR A 400 16.27 -11.76 8.02
CA THR A 400 17.26 -11.37 9.03
C THR A 400 17.00 -9.98 9.60
N ASP A 401 16.59 -9.03 8.75
CA ASP A 401 16.59 -7.60 9.07
C ASP A 401 15.20 -6.96 8.98
N PHE A 402 14.40 -7.33 7.97
CA PHE A 402 13.16 -6.63 7.63
C PHE A 402 12.00 -7.62 7.44
N PRO A 403 11.20 -7.89 8.48
CA PRO A 403 10.03 -8.77 8.38
C PRO A 403 8.84 -8.06 7.74
N ILE A 404 8.08 -8.78 6.91
CA ILE A 404 6.93 -8.26 6.18
C ILE A 404 5.78 -9.27 6.26
N PHE A 405 4.58 -8.84 6.63
CA PHE A 405 3.34 -9.57 6.47
C PHE A 405 2.78 -9.25 5.06
N GLY A 406 2.93 -10.20 4.15
CA GLY A 406 2.68 -10.02 2.71
C GLY A 406 1.21 -10.18 2.32
N ASN A 407 0.87 -9.75 1.11
CA ASN A 407 -0.50 -9.64 0.63
C ASN A 407 -1.21 -10.99 0.44
N LEU A 408 -0.48 -12.10 0.22
CA LEU A 408 -1.06 -13.44 0.13
C LEU A 408 -1.70 -13.87 1.47
N ALA A 409 -1.06 -13.52 2.58
CA ALA A 409 -1.61 -13.70 3.93
C ALA A 409 -2.76 -12.73 4.27
N GLN A 410 -3.07 -11.78 3.38
CA GLN A 410 -4.14 -10.79 3.51
C GLN A 410 -5.31 -11.03 2.54
N MET A 411 -5.19 -11.98 1.60
CA MET A 411 -6.29 -12.37 0.69
C MET A 411 -7.48 -12.96 1.45
N ASN A 412 -8.70 -12.71 0.97
CA ASN A 412 -9.93 -13.03 1.71
C ASN A 412 -10.01 -12.43 3.14
N PHE A 413 -9.33 -11.32 3.37
CA PHE A 413 -9.63 -10.40 4.47
C PHE A 413 -10.00 -9.03 3.93
N LEU A 414 -11.03 -8.42 4.53
CA LEU A 414 -11.18 -6.97 4.50
C LEU A 414 -10.21 -6.41 5.55
N VAL A 415 -9.09 -5.84 5.08
CA VAL A 415 -8.04 -5.25 5.92
C VAL A 415 -8.24 -3.74 5.97
N GLY A 416 -8.51 -3.20 7.14
CA GLY A 416 -8.82 -1.79 7.35
C GLY A 416 -7.82 -1.06 8.22
N TYR A 417 -7.45 0.15 7.79
CA TYR A 417 -6.52 1.06 8.46
C TYR A 417 -7.32 2.28 8.96
N ASP A 418 -7.37 2.47 10.28
CA ASP A 418 -7.86 3.70 10.91
C ASP A 418 -6.62 4.43 11.48
N ILE A 419 -6.00 5.28 10.64
CA ILE A 419 -4.73 5.96 10.96
C ILE A 419 -4.91 6.87 12.20
N PRO A 420 -5.99 7.69 12.33
CA PRO A 420 -6.22 8.48 13.54
C PRO A 420 -6.32 7.65 14.82
N LYS A 421 -6.93 6.46 14.78
CA LYS A 421 -6.97 5.53 15.93
C LYS A 421 -5.73 4.65 16.06
N LYS A 422 -4.73 4.79 15.18
CA LYS A 422 -3.56 3.91 15.10
C LYS A 422 -3.95 2.43 15.23
N THR A 423 -4.87 1.97 14.37
CA THR A 423 -5.41 0.61 14.43
C THR A 423 -5.46 -0.03 13.04
N VAL A 424 -5.06 -1.29 12.93
CA VAL A 424 -5.33 -2.16 11.77
C VAL A 424 -6.32 -3.25 12.18
N SER A 425 -7.35 -3.46 11.38
CA SER A 425 -8.41 -4.45 11.62
C SER A 425 -8.51 -5.46 10.47
N PHE A 426 -8.69 -6.73 10.81
CA PHE A 426 -8.85 -7.83 9.86
C PHE A 426 -10.22 -8.46 10.03
N LYS A 427 -10.91 -8.71 8.91
CA LYS A 427 -12.19 -9.43 8.89
C LYS A 427 -12.20 -10.48 7.78
N PRO A 428 -12.31 -11.79 8.09
CA PRO A 428 -12.49 -12.82 7.07
C PRO A 428 -13.68 -12.49 6.17
N THR A 429 -13.43 -12.35 4.87
CA THR A 429 -14.38 -11.82 3.87
C THR A 429 -14.13 -12.52 2.53
N ASP A 430 -15.17 -12.98 1.84
CA ASP A 430 -15.03 -13.46 0.46
C ASP A 430 -14.84 -12.24 -0.47
N CYS A 431 -13.58 -11.94 -0.80
CA CYS A 431 -13.24 -10.78 -1.62
C CYS A 431 -13.61 -10.96 -3.10
N SER A 432 -14.00 -12.16 -3.53
CA SER A 432 -14.57 -12.37 -4.88
C SER A 432 -16.04 -11.93 -4.99
N ARG A 433 -16.73 -11.82 -3.84
CA ARG A 433 -18.17 -11.46 -3.77
C ARG A 433 -18.44 -10.11 -3.10
N SER A 434 -17.42 -9.42 -2.60
CA SER A 434 -17.55 -8.09 -2.00
C SER A 434 -17.76 -7.01 -3.07
N SER A 435 -18.93 -6.35 -3.02
CA SER A 435 -19.33 -5.25 -3.93
C SER A 435 -18.63 -3.91 -3.66
#